data_AF-X1PXK9-F1
#
_entry.id   AF-X1PXK9-F1
#
_cell.length_a   1.000
_cell.length_b   1.000
_cell.length_c   1.000
_cell.angle_alpha   90.00
_cell.angle_beta   90.00
_cell.angle_gamma   90.00
#
_symmetry.space_group_name_H-M   'P 1'
#
loop_
_entity.id
_entity.type
_entity.pdbx_description
1 polymer ?
#
loop_
_entity_poly.entity_id
_entity_poly.type
_entity_poly.pdbx_seq_one_letter_code
_entity_poly.pdbx_strand_id
1 'polypeptide(L)'
;MSFKSPLDIFVIEKIASGYFCLSFSFRGHGLKIPISIISAGVDVDFFKRGNAKRFREKYGIDGEFVLNTARLSPEKRPEFALRACRELGLKIVLTSKGPLKEKLRQKYPEAIFSITNISRGDLKDIYA
;
A
#
# COMPACT_ATOMS: atom_id res chain seq x y z
N MET A 1 35.99 8.11 -13.05
CA MET A 1 34.69 8.45 -13.67
C MET A 1 34.12 9.60 -12.85
N SER A 2 34.23 10.83 -13.35
CA SER A 2 33.85 12.05 -12.62
C SER A 2 32.48 12.50 -13.08
N PHE A 3 31.48 12.45 -12.20
CA PHE A 3 30.18 13.05 -12.47
C PHE A 3 30.21 14.50 -11.96
N LYS A 4 30.24 15.45 -12.90
CA LYS A 4 29.94 16.86 -12.69
C LYS A 4 28.53 17.13 -13.20
N SER A 5 27.58 17.38 -12.31
CA SER A 5 26.58 18.43 -12.52
C SER A 5 25.89 18.80 -11.19
N PRO A 6 25.59 20.09 -10.98
CA PRO A 6 24.96 20.59 -9.78
C PRO A 6 23.45 20.45 -9.92
N LEU A 7 22.80 19.72 -9.02
CA LEU A 7 21.36 19.79 -8.89
C LEU A 7 21.06 20.12 -7.44
N ASP A 8 20.41 21.27 -7.29
CA ASP A 8 20.22 22.00 -6.06
C ASP A 8 19.58 21.12 -4.99
N ILE A 9 20.28 21.05 -3.86
CA ILE A 9 19.82 20.39 -2.65
C ILE A 9 18.76 21.30 -2.04
N PHE A 10 17.49 21.00 -2.29
CA PHE A 10 16.38 21.62 -1.56
C PHE A 10 16.39 21.12 -0.11
N VAL A 11 16.86 22.00 0.78
CA VAL A 11 16.79 21.87 2.24
C VAL A 11 15.41 22.35 2.67
N ILE A 12 14.58 21.48 3.26
CA ILE A 12 13.42 21.92 4.05
C ILE A 12 13.43 21.17 5.38
N GLU A 13 13.39 21.96 6.46
CA GLU A 13 13.54 21.56 7.85
C GLU A 13 12.37 20.70 8.39
N LYS A 14 12.78 19.66 9.13
CA LYS A 14 12.32 19.24 10.47
C LYS A 14 10.82 19.02 10.70
N ILE A 15 10.38 17.75 10.75
CA ILE A 15 9.40 17.26 11.75
C ILE A 15 9.78 15.84 12.19
N ALA A 16 9.70 15.62 13.50
CA ALA A 16 10.08 14.41 14.23
C ALA A 16 9.09 13.24 14.01
N SER A 17 9.64 12.03 14.20
CA SER A 17 8.96 10.74 14.36
C SER A 17 8.64 9.96 13.07
N GLY A 18 9.46 8.93 12.78
CA GLY A 18 9.08 7.86 11.82
C GLY A 18 10.17 7.29 10.88
N TYR A 19 11.39 7.84 10.86
CA TYR A 19 12.33 7.66 9.72
C TYR A 19 13.53 6.74 9.97
N PHE A 20 13.44 5.80 10.92
CA PHE A 20 14.61 5.04 11.37
C PHE A 20 15.14 4.00 10.35
N CYS A 21 14.30 3.51 9.43
CA CYS A 21 14.65 2.37 8.57
C CYS A 21 15.54 2.73 7.35
N LEU A 22 15.32 3.88 6.69
CA LEU A 22 16.05 4.23 5.46
C LEU A 22 17.45 4.80 5.73
N SER A 23 17.64 5.58 6.79
CA SER A 23 18.92 6.24 7.07
C SER A 23 20.02 5.26 7.48
N PHE A 24 19.65 4.20 8.20
CA PHE A 24 20.57 3.17 8.67
C PHE A 24 21.18 2.37 7.51
N SER A 25 20.37 2.02 6.50
CA SER A 25 20.83 1.26 5.33
C SER A 25 21.90 2.01 4.55
N PHE A 26 21.75 3.32 4.34
CA PHE A 26 22.72 4.10 3.57
C PHE A 26 24.04 4.35 4.30
N ARG A 27 23.99 4.56 5.62
CA ARG A 27 25.22 4.69 6.43
C ARG A 27 26.01 3.39 6.47
N GLY A 28 25.33 2.24 6.50
CA GLY A 28 25.95 0.92 6.36
C GLY A 28 26.69 0.69 5.04
N HIS A 29 26.40 1.49 4.00
CA HIS A 29 27.09 1.44 2.70
C HIS A 29 28.20 2.51 2.55
N GLY A 30 28.61 3.16 3.64
CA GLY A 30 29.76 4.08 3.63
C GLY A 30 29.48 5.47 3.04
N LEU A 31 28.20 5.84 2.86
CA LEU A 31 27.83 7.20 2.47
C LEU A 31 28.11 8.17 3.62
N LYS A 32 29.04 9.10 3.39
CA LYS A 32 29.48 10.13 4.36
C LYS A 32 28.83 11.50 4.16
N ILE A 33 27.98 11.65 3.14
CA ILE A 33 27.24 12.89 2.87
C ILE A 33 26.04 13.02 3.81
N PRO A 34 25.56 14.24 4.11
CA PRO A 34 24.29 14.43 4.79
C PRO A 34 23.14 13.76 4.03
N ILE A 35 22.32 12.99 4.73
CA ILE A 35 21.15 12.29 4.17
C ILE A 35 19.91 12.83 4.87
N SER A 36 18.96 13.32 4.08
CA SER A 36 17.61 13.67 4.53
C SER A 36 16.63 12.66 3.99
N ILE A 37 15.71 12.18 4.83
CA ILE A 37 14.65 11.26 4.40
C ILE A 37 13.39 12.08 4.16
N ILE A 38 12.85 11.97 2.95
CA ILE A 38 11.57 12.58 2.56
C ILE A 38 10.58 11.44 2.35
N SER A 39 9.61 11.29 3.26
CA SER A 39 8.52 10.32 3.08
C SER A 39 7.49 10.86 2.10
N ALA A 40 6.82 9.95 1.40
CA ALA A 40 5.60 10.30 0.69
C ALA A 40 4.55 10.78 1.71
N GLY A 41 3.95 11.93 1.44
CA GLY A 41 2.80 12.42 2.20
C GLY A 41 1.52 11.67 1.85
N VAL A 42 0.51 11.78 2.72
CA VAL A 42 -0.86 11.31 2.47
C VAL A 42 -1.82 12.50 2.46
N ASP A 43 -2.73 12.52 1.49
CA ASP A 43 -3.79 13.53 1.39
C ASP A 43 -4.90 13.19 2.41
N VAL A 44 -4.79 13.75 3.61
CA VAL A 44 -5.70 13.48 4.73
C VAL A 44 -7.13 13.96 4.45
N ASP A 45 -7.29 15.07 3.73
CA ASP A 45 -8.61 15.63 3.42
C ASP A 45 -9.36 14.75 2.44
N PHE A 46 -8.63 14.17 1.49
CA PHE A 46 -9.17 13.18 0.57
C PHE A 46 -9.65 11.93 1.32
N PHE A 47 -8.84 11.31 2.19
CA PHE A 47 -9.20 10.05 2.84
C PHE A 47 -10.19 10.19 4.02
N LYS A 48 -10.36 11.38 4.59
CA LYS A 48 -11.28 11.61 5.73
C LYS A 48 -12.77 11.46 5.40
N ARG A 49 -13.16 11.57 4.11
CA ARG A 49 -14.57 11.73 3.68
C ARG A 49 -15.10 10.55 2.85
N GLY A 50 -14.72 9.32 3.19
CA GLY A 50 -15.24 8.13 2.51
C GLY A 50 -16.63 7.70 2.99
N ASN A 51 -17.32 6.90 2.18
CA ASN A 51 -18.60 6.28 2.49
C ASN A 51 -18.53 4.75 2.39
N ALA A 52 -18.18 4.10 3.50
CA ALA A 52 -18.03 2.64 3.59
C ALA A 52 -19.30 1.88 3.16
N LYS A 53 -20.48 2.41 3.53
CA LYS A 53 -21.78 1.81 3.21
C LYS A 53 -22.01 1.76 1.69
N ARG A 54 -21.79 2.87 1.00
CA ARG A 54 -21.88 2.95 -0.46
C ARG A 54 -20.94 1.95 -1.13
N PHE A 55 -19.71 1.83 -0.63
CA PHE A 55 -18.74 0.87 -1.17
C PHE A 55 -19.22 -0.57 -1.00
N ARG A 56 -19.65 -0.94 0.22
CA ARG A 56 -20.16 -2.29 0.53
C ARG A 56 -21.35 -2.67 -0.34
N GLU A 57 -22.32 -1.77 -0.49
CA GLU A 57 -23.51 -1.97 -1.34
C GLU A 57 -23.13 -2.16 -2.81
N LYS A 58 -22.24 -1.29 -3.33
CA LYS A 58 -21.82 -1.34 -4.74
C LYS A 58 -21.12 -2.65 -5.12
N TYR A 59 -20.36 -3.24 -4.19
CA TYR A 59 -19.55 -4.43 -4.44
C TYR A 59 -20.11 -5.71 -3.79
N GLY A 60 -21.28 -5.65 -3.16
CA GLY A 60 -21.93 -6.80 -2.50
C GLY A 60 -21.10 -7.38 -1.35
N ILE A 61 -20.47 -6.51 -0.54
CA ILE A 61 -19.58 -6.94 0.55
C ILE A 61 -20.34 -6.86 1.87
N ASP A 62 -20.75 -8.03 2.37
CA ASP A 62 -21.45 -8.17 3.64
C ASP A 62 -20.50 -8.61 4.77
N GLY A 63 -20.70 -8.02 5.94
CA GLY A 63 -19.96 -8.32 7.17
C GLY A 63 -18.57 -7.69 7.23
N GLU A 64 -17.78 -8.11 8.21
CA GLU A 64 -16.40 -7.65 8.36
C GLU A 64 -15.49 -8.26 7.30
N PHE A 65 -14.48 -7.49 6.88
CA PHE A 65 -13.49 -7.93 5.92
C PHE A 65 -12.15 -7.24 6.15
N VAL A 66 -11.09 -7.88 5.68
CA VAL A 66 -9.74 -7.32 5.59
C VAL A 66 -9.54 -6.73 4.21
N LEU A 67 -9.03 -5.51 4.15
CA LEU A 67 -8.70 -4.84 2.91
C LEU A 67 -7.22 -5.05 2.53
N ASN A 68 -6.96 -5.42 1.28
CA ASN A 68 -5.62 -5.36 0.68
C ASN A 68 -5.64 -4.52 -0.62
N THR A 69 -4.98 -3.36 -0.58
CA THR A 69 -4.84 -2.46 -1.74
C THR A 69 -3.44 -2.47 -2.35
N ALA A 70 -2.58 -3.42 -1.99
CA ALA A 70 -1.25 -3.54 -2.57
C ALA A 70 -1.30 -4.28 -3.92
N ARG A 71 -0.42 -3.90 -4.85
CA ARG A 71 -0.26 -4.62 -6.12
C ARG A 71 -0.02 -6.10 -5.87
N LEU A 72 -0.66 -6.98 -6.65
CA LEU A 72 -0.49 -8.43 -6.53
C LEU A 72 0.81 -8.89 -7.20
N SER A 73 1.94 -8.44 -6.66
CA SER A 73 3.30 -8.76 -7.12
C SER A 73 4.08 -9.54 -6.06
N PRO A 74 5.14 -10.28 -6.45
CA PRO A 74 5.97 -11.03 -5.51
C PRO A 74 6.57 -10.19 -4.38
N GLU A 75 6.91 -8.92 -4.64
CA GLU A 75 7.49 -8.03 -3.63
C GLU A 75 6.54 -7.76 -2.45
N LYS A 76 5.22 -7.74 -2.72
CA LYS A 76 4.17 -7.40 -1.74
C LYS A 76 3.71 -8.63 -0.96
N ARG A 77 4.12 -9.82 -1.42
CA ARG A 77 3.84 -11.11 -0.80
C ARG A 77 2.37 -11.27 -0.36
N PRO A 78 1.40 -11.03 -1.26
CA PRO A 78 -0.04 -11.06 -0.92
C PRO A 78 -0.51 -12.41 -0.34
N GLU A 79 0.21 -13.49 -0.60
CA GLU A 79 -0.05 -14.82 -0.06
C GLU A 79 -0.04 -14.90 1.47
N PHE A 80 0.71 -14.03 2.16
CA PHE A 80 0.73 -14.02 3.64
C PHE A 80 -0.58 -13.49 4.21
N ALA A 81 -1.08 -12.38 3.65
CA ALA A 81 -2.37 -11.81 4.06
C ALA A 81 -3.52 -12.79 3.78
N LEU A 82 -3.51 -13.41 2.58
CA LEU A 82 -4.48 -14.43 2.19
C LEU A 82 -4.47 -15.64 3.13
N ARG A 83 -3.28 -16.16 3.45
CA ARG A 83 -3.12 -17.29 4.36
C ARG A 83 -3.62 -16.95 5.77
N ALA A 84 -3.23 -15.80 6.31
CA ALA A 84 -3.65 -15.36 7.64
C ALA A 84 -5.18 -15.20 7.71
N CYS A 85 -5.81 -14.59 6.70
CA CYS A 85 -7.26 -14.44 6.68
C CYS A 85 -7.97 -15.79 6.62
N ARG A 86 -7.49 -16.75 5.82
CA ARG A 86 -8.01 -18.11 5.79
C ARG A 86 -7.93 -18.80 7.15
N GLU A 87 -6.76 -18.75 7.80
CA GLU A 87 -6.53 -19.37 9.12
C GLU A 87 -7.43 -18.77 10.21
N LEU A 88 -7.73 -17.47 10.11
CA LEU A 88 -8.60 -16.74 11.05
C LEU A 88 -10.09 -16.76 10.66
N GLY A 89 -10.45 -17.39 9.53
CA GLY A 89 -11.84 -17.37 9.02
C GLY A 89 -12.33 -15.98 8.60
N LEU A 90 -11.42 -15.04 8.29
CA LEU A 90 -11.75 -13.68 7.88
C LEU A 90 -11.90 -13.58 6.37
N LYS A 91 -12.90 -12.80 5.93
CA LYS A 91 -13.02 -12.42 4.52
C LYS A 91 -11.95 -11.41 4.16
N ILE A 92 -11.38 -11.53 2.96
CA ILE A 92 -10.40 -10.58 2.43
C ILE A 92 -10.81 -10.09 1.05
N VAL A 93 -10.69 -8.78 0.84
CA VAL A 93 -10.97 -8.08 -0.42
C VAL A 93 -9.67 -7.56 -1.00
N LEU A 94 -9.34 -8.01 -2.21
CA LEU A 94 -8.15 -7.57 -2.95
C LEU A 94 -8.56 -6.63 -4.07
N THR A 95 -8.06 -5.39 -4.02
CA THR A 95 -8.52 -4.32 -4.91
C THR A 95 -7.56 -3.93 -6.02
N SER A 96 -6.52 -4.74 -6.20
CA SER A 96 -5.38 -4.41 -7.02
C SER A 96 -5.11 -5.47 -8.09
N LYS A 97 -4.55 -5.02 -9.21
CA LYS A 97 -4.03 -5.88 -10.28
C LYS A 97 -2.65 -6.42 -9.89
N GLY A 98 -2.21 -7.45 -10.61
CA GLY A 98 -0.81 -7.87 -10.60
C GLY A 98 -0.61 -9.25 -11.23
N PRO A 99 0.64 -9.60 -11.54
CA PRO A 99 0.98 -10.86 -12.22
C PRO A 99 0.58 -12.10 -11.43
N LEU A 100 0.41 -12.00 -10.10
CA LEU A 100 0.04 -13.14 -9.27
C LEU A 100 -1.47 -13.37 -9.18
N LYS A 101 -2.32 -12.52 -9.77
CA LYS A 101 -3.77 -12.55 -9.58
C LYS A 101 -4.36 -13.94 -9.82
N GLU A 102 -4.10 -14.53 -10.99
CA GLU A 102 -4.75 -15.78 -11.39
C GLU A 102 -4.30 -16.96 -10.51
N LYS A 103 -3.00 -17.02 -10.22
CA LYS A 103 -2.43 -18.03 -9.31
C LYS A 103 -3.02 -17.94 -7.90
N LEU A 104 -3.20 -16.72 -7.38
CA LEU A 104 -3.78 -16.51 -6.05
C LEU A 104 -5.27 -16.83 -6.05
N ARG A 105 -6.00 -16.51 -7.11
CA ARG A 105 -7.43 -16.83 -7.25
C ARG A 105 -7.68 -18.33 -7.25
N GLN A 106 -6.85 -19.10 -7.96
CA GLN A 106 -6.93 -20.56 -7.96
C GLN A 106 -6.63 -21.17 -6.58
N LYS A 107 -5.65 -20.59 -5.86
CA LYS A 107 -5.24 -21.08 -4.54
C LYS A 107 -6.18 -20.66 -3.40
N TYR A 108 -6.82 -19.50 -3.53
CA TYR A 108 -7.69 -18.88 -2.54
C TYR A 108 -9.05 -18.48 -3.15
N PRO A 109 -9.86 -19.46 -3.60
CA PRO A 109 -11.13 -19.18 -4.26
C PRO A 109 -12.16 -18.45 -3.38
N GLU A 110 -12.00 -18.52 -2.06
CA GLU A 110 -12.83 -17.82 -1.07
C GLU A 110 -12.54 -16.31 -0.98
N ALA A 111 -11.40 -15.86 -1.49
CA ALA A 111 -11.02 -14.45 -1.44
C ALA A 111 -11.69 -13.65 -2.58
N ILE A 112 -12.03 -12.39 -2.29
CA ILE A 112 -12.75 -11.53 -3.25
C ILE A 112 -11.73 -10.77 -4.11
N PHE A 113 -11.61 -11.17 -5.38
CA PHE A 113 -10.75 -10.54 -6.40
C PHE A 113 -11.53 -9.60 -7.35
N SER A 114 -12.52 -8.88 -6.82
CA SER A 114 -13.54 -8.19 -7.62
C SER A 114 -13.10 -6.87 -8.23
N ILE A 115 -11.98 -6.29 -7.80
CA ILE A 115 -11.71 -4.88 -8.09
C ILE A 115 -10.36 -4.76 -8.78
N THR A 116 -10.39 -4.63 -10.11
CA THR A 116 -9.18 -4.47 -10.93
C THR A 116 -8.92 -3.01 -11.29
N ASN A 117 -9.95 -2.15 -11.23
CA ASN A 117 -9.86 -0.70 -11.40
C ASN A 117 -10.82 -0.05 -10.40
N ILE A 118 -10.36 0.18 -9.17
CA ILE A 118 -11.12 0.97 -8.21
C ILE A 118 -11.05 2.44 -8.66
N SER A 119 -12.20 3.11 -8.75
CA SER A 119 -12.17 4.55 -9.02
C SER A 119 -11.56 5.29 -7.83
N ARG A 120 -11.02 6.50 -8.03
CA ARG A 120 -10.49 7.29 -6.92
C ARG A 120 -11.56 7.52 -5.84
N GLY A 121 -12.82 7.73 -6.24
CA GLY A 121 -13.94 7.84 -5.31
C GLY A 121 -14.20 6.55 -4.51
N ASP A 122 -14.17 5.39 -5.16
CA ASP A 122 -14.35 4.10 -4.48
C ASP A 122 -13.14 3.76 -3.57
N LEU A 123 -11.93 4.16 -3.94
CA LEU A 123 -10.74 4.05 -3.08
C LEU A 123 -10.90 4.87 -1.81
N LYS A 124 -11.49 6.06 -1.90
CA LYS A 124 -11.78 6.84 -0.71
C LYS A 124 -12.82 6.13 0.16
N ASP A 125 -13.86 5.58 -0.45
CA ASP A 125 -14.99 4.99 0.25
C ASP A 125 -14.65 3.68 0.97
N ILE A 126 -13.71 2.89 0.45
CA ILE A 126 -13.27 1.63 1.07
C ILE A 126 -12.38 1.81 2.31
N TYR A 127 -11.75 2.99 2.48
CA TYR A 127 -10.89 3.32 3.62
C TYR A 127 -11.63 3.98 4.79
N ALA A 128 -12.93 4.27 4.62
CA ALA A 128 -13.80 4.80 5.68
C ALA A 128 -14.43 3.68 6.51
#